data_AF-A0A2Z3V3M6-F1
#
_entry.id   AF-A0A2Z3V3M6-F1
#
_cell.length_a   1.000
_cell.length_b   1.000
_cell.length_c   1.000
_cell.angle_alpha   90.00
_cell.angle_beta   90.00
_cell.angle_gamma   90.00
#
_symmetry.space_group_name_H-M   'P 1'
#
loop_
_entity.id
_entity.type
_entity.pdbx_description
1 polymer ?
#
loop_
_entity_poly.entity_id
_entity_poly.type
_entity_poly.pdbx_seq_one_letter_code
_entity_poly.pdbx_strand_id
1 'polypeptide(L)' 'MHHVRFLWAAIIMITSLIIGVAGGILAWMGGASAPNAVLVGAGGFGATVALLLAIAYFLEGARP' A
#
# COMPACT_ATOMS: atom_id res chain seq x y z
N MET A 1 23.62 -1.97 6.13
CA MET A 1 22.55 -1.04 5.68
C MET A 1 21.50 -1.70 4.77
N HIS A 2 21.82 -2.74 3.98
CA HIS A 2 20.81 -3.45 3.17
C HIS A 2 19.64 -4.09 3.95
N HIS A 3 19.89 -4.72 5.10
CA HIS A 3 18.82 -5.35 5.89
C HIS A 3 17.76 -4.37 6.38
N VAL A 4 18.15 -3.13 6.69
CA VAL A 4 17.23 -2.07 7.11
C VAL A 4 16.29 -1.68 5.97
N ARG A 5 16.79 -1.63 4.73
CA ARG A 5 15.98 -1.32 3.53
C ARG A 5 14.94 -2.42 3.26
N PHE A 6 15.33 -3.68 3.39
CA PHE A 6 14.39 -4.80 3.26
C PHE A 6 13.33 -4.84 4.36
N LEU A 7 13.71 -4.49 5.59
CA LEU A 7 12.75 -4.38 6.70
C LEU A 7 11.71 -3.29 6.42
N TRP A 8 12.15 -2.11 5.95
CA TRP A 8 11.23 -1.04 5.57
C TRP A 8 10.32 -1.41 4.41
N ALA A 9 10.84 -2.08 3.37
CA ALA A 9 10.02 -2.58 2.27
C ALA A 9 8.95 -3.56 2.78
N ALA A 10 9.28 -4.45 3.71
CA ALA A 10 8.31 -5.37 4.31
C ALA A 10 7.22 -4.62 5.11
N ILE A 11 7.61 -3.62 5.90
CA ILE A 11 6.65 -2.77 6.65
C ILE A 11 5.70 -2.04 5.70
N ILE A 12 6.24 -1.46 4.63
CA ILE A 12 5.43 -0.79 3.59
C ILE A 12 4.43 -1.76 2.98
N MET A 13 4.87 -2.97 2.59
CA MET A 13 4.01 -3.97 1.98
C MET A 13 2.88 -4.42 2.92
N ILE A 14 3.19 -4.70 4.19
CA ILE A 14 2.20 -5.11 5.18
C ILE A 14 1.20 -3.97 5.44
N THR A 15 1.68 -2.74 5.58
CA THR A 15 0.82 -1.57 5.81
C THR A 15 -0.13 -1.35 4.66
N SER A 16 0.38 -1.38 3.42
CA SER A 16 -0.44 -1.23 2.22
C SER A 16 -1.44 -2.36 2.06
N LEU A 17 -1.07 -3.59 2.43
CA LEU A 17 -1.99 -4.73 2.40
C LEU A 17 -3.17 -4.52 3.35
N ILE A 18 -2.91 -4.09 4.58
CA ILE A 18 -3.96 -3.78 5.55
C ILE A 18 -4.89 -2.68 5.01
N ILE A 19 -4.33 -1.62 4.43
CA ILE A 19 -5.12 -0.51 3.85
C ILE A 19 -5.98 -0.99 2.66
N GLY A 20 -5.41 -1.77 1.75
CA GLY A 20 -6.14 -2.32 0.61
C GLY A 20 -7.27 -3.27 1.05
N VAL A 21 -7.00 -4.17 1.99
CA VAL A 21 -8.00 -5.11 2.53
C VAL A 21 -9.11 -4.34 3.25
N ALA A 22 -8.77 -3.40 4.14
CA ALA A 22 -9.75 -2.59 4.83
C ALA A 22 -10.61 -1.76 3.86
N GLY A 23 -9.99 -1.13 2.87
CA GLY A 23 -10.69 -0.38 1.83
C GLY A 23 -11.65 -1.24 1.01
N GLY A 24 -11.23 -2.45 0.62
CA GLY A 24 -12.08 -3.40 -0.09
C GLY A 24 -13.27 -3.89 0.75
N ILE A 25 -13.04 -4.22 2.02
CA ILE A 25 -14.10 -4.64 2.96
C ILE A 25 -15.10 -3.50 3.16
N LEU A 26 -14.63 -2.28 3.40
CA LEU A 26 -15.50 -1.11 3.57
C LEU A 26 -16.31 -0.81 2.30
N ALA A 27 -15.71 -0.95 1.12
CA ALA A 27 -16.42 -0.78 -0.14
C ALA A 27 -17.54 -1.82 -0.32
N TRP A 28 -17.27 -3.09 0.03
CA TRP A 28 -18.28 -4.15 0.00
C TRP A 28 -19.40 -3.89 1.01
N MET A 29 -19.06 -3.51 2.25
CA MET A 29 -20.03 -3.12 3.27
C MET A 29 -20.86 -1.90 2.87
N GLY A 30 -20.28 -1.00 2.07
CA GLY A 30 -20.95 0.15 1.46
C GLY A 30 -21.86 -0.19 0.27
N GLY A 31 -21.99 -1.46 -0.10
CA GLY A 31 -22.89 -1.92 -1.16
C GLY A 31 -22.25 -2.08 -2.54
N ALA A 32 -20.91 -1.97 -2.67
CA ALA A 32 -20.24 -2.28 -3.93
C ALA A 32 -20.37 -3.77 -4.28
N SER A 33 -20.46 -4.10 -5.58
CA SER A 33 -20.35 -5.48 -6.05
C SER A 33 -18.98 -6.07 -5.65
N ALA A 34 -18.90 -7.38 -5.46
CA ALA A 34 -17.64 -8.04 -5.07
C ALA A 34 -16.47 -7.71 -6.03
N PRO A 35 -16.63 -7.71 -7.37
CA PRO A 35 -15.57 -7.30 -8.28
C PRO A 35 -15.11 -5.84 -8.07
N ASN A 36 -16.06 -4.91 -7.86
CA ASN A 36 -15.72 -3.51 -7.61
C ASN A 36 -15.01 -3.32 -6.26
N ALA A 37 -15.43 -4.04 -5.22
CA ALA A 37 -14.77 -4.00 -3.91
C ALA A 37 -13.32 -4.48 -3.99
N VAL A 38 -13.05 -5.52 -4.77
CA VAL A 38 -11.68 -6.00 -5.05
C VAL A 38 -10.87 -4.93 -5.77
N LEU A 39 -11.44 -4.26 -6.78
CA LEU A 39 -10.77 -3.17 -7.49
C LEU A 39 -10.45 -1.98 -6.58
N VAL A 40 -11.37 -1.60 -5.68
CA VAL A 40 -11.13 -0.54 -4.68
C VAL A 40 -9.97 -0.93 -3.75
N GLY A 41 -9.99 -2.16 -3.23
CA GLY A 41 -8.91 -2.64 -2.37
C GLY A 41 -7.56 -2.73 -3.07
N ALA A 42 -7.53 -3.24 -4.31
CA ALA A 42 -6.31 -3.30 -5.13
C ALA A 42 -5.77 -1.90 -5.47
N GLY A 43 -6.66 -0.95 -5.78
CA GLY A 43 -6.31 0.45 -6.00
C GLY A 43 -5.72 1.10 -4.75
N GLY A 44 -6.35 0.90 -3.59
CA GLY A 44 -5.85 1.37 -2.30
C GLY A 44 -4.48 0.79 -1.93
N PHE A 45 -4.30 -0.52 -2.11
CA PHE A 45 -3.01 -1.19 -1.93
C PHE A 45 -1.93 -0.59 -2.84
N GLY A 46 -2.17 -0.55 -4.15
CA GLY A 46 -1.19 -0.08 -5.13
C GLY A 46 -0.80 1.38 -4.92
N ALA A 47 -1.79 2.25 -4.67
CA ALA A 47 -1.55 3.66 -4.38
C ALA A 47 -0.72 3.85 -3.10
N THR A 48 -1.01 3.07 -2.04
CA THR A 48 -0.26 3.16 -0.79
C THR A 48 1.17 2.66 -0.93
N VAL A 49 1.39 1.52 -1.62
CA VAL A 49 2.75 1.03 -1.92
C VAL A 49 3.55 2.08 -2.67
N ALA A 50 2.98 2.62 -3.76
CA ALA A 50 3.66 3.62 -4.58
C ALA A 50 4.02 4.87 -3.76
N LEU A 51 3.07 5.38 -2.97
CA LEU A 51 3.28 6.55 -2.12
C LEU A 51 4.38 6.33 -1.09
N LEU A 52 4.32 5.21 -0.34
CA LEU A 52 5.28 4.95 0.73
C LEU A 52 6.67 4.64 0.19
N LEU A 53 6.78 3.96 -0.95
CA LEU A 53 8.07 3.78 -1.64
C LEU A 53 8.63 5.11 -2.14
N ALA A 54 7.79 6.01 -2.68
CA ALA A 54 8.22 7.33 -3.09
C ALA A 54 8.73 8.16 -1.90
N ILE A 55 8.01 8.14 -0.77
CA ILE A 55 8.46 8.77 0.47
C ILE A 55 9.78 8.19 0.93
N ALA A 56 9.92 6.86 0.97
CA ALA A 56 11.16 6.20 1.38
C ALA A 56 12.33 6.59 0.46
N TYR A 57 12.10 6.67 -0.85
CA TYR A 57 13.09 7.13 -1.83
C TYR A 57 13.57 8.55 -1.53
N PHE A 58 12.66 9.50 -1.30
CA PHE A 58 13.03 10.88 -0.98
C PHE A 58 13.66 11.04 0.42
N LEU A 59 13.25 10.23 1.40
CA LEU A 59 13.83 10.24 2.75
C LEU A 59 15.24 9.63 2.82
N GLU A 60 15.56 8.65 1.96
CA GLU A 60 16.89 8.06 1.87
C GLU A 60 17.94 9.10 1.41
N GLY A 61 17.51 10.27 0.90
CA GLY A 61 18.37 11.41 0.61
C GLY A 61 19.37 11.18 -0.53
N ALA A 62 19.29 10.03 -1.20
CA ALA A 62 20.12 9.69 -2.34
C ALA A 62 19.65 10.50 -3.56
N ARG A 63 20.34 11.62 -3.76
CA ARG A 63 20.33 12.54 -4.91
C ARG A 63 20.26 11.80 -6.27
N PRO A 64 19.84 12.48 -7.36
CA PRO A 64 19.87 11.92 -8.72
C PRO A 64 21.18 11.20 -9.06
#